data_AF-A0A2W1K644-F1
#
_entry.id   AF-A0A2W1K644-F1
#
_cell.length_a   1.000
_cell.length_b   1.000
_cell.length_c   1.000
_cell.angle_alpha   90.00
_cell.angle_beta   90.00
_cell.angle_gamma   90.00
#
_symmetry.space_group_name_H-M   'P 1'
#
loop_
_entity.id
_entity.type
_entity.pdbx_description
1 polymer ?
#
loop_
_entity_poly.entity_id
_entity_poly.type
_entity_poly.pdbx_seq_one_letter_code
_entity_poly.pdbx_strand_id
1 'polypeptide(L)'
;MSNAKEIRAWLGDELAHAGPRRRAQLAKLAEHLHRAERHQHANALPVGSFQRQIARIHERKLVSEAMHLGFHPPEEELKELGLHLAGQSLGLSL
;
A
#
# COMPACT_ATOMS: atom_id res chain seq x y z
N MET A 1 12.98 -1.90 -1.87
CA MET A 1 12.24 -2.86 -2.71
C MET A 1 10.86 -2.27 -2.99
N SER A 2 10.01 -2.86 -3.84
CA SER A 2 8.65 -2.31 -4.03
C SER A 2 7.73 -2.86 -2.95
N ASN A 3 7.09 -1.96 -2.21
CA ASN A 3 6.04 -2.22 -1.23
C ASN A 3 5.05 -3.32 -1.63
N ALA A 4 4.63 -3.31 -2.90
CA ALA A 4 3.73 -4.31 -3.46
C ALA A 4 4.28 -5.74 -3.38
N LYS A 5 5.59 -5.92 -3.60
CA LYS A 5 6.25 -7.24 -3.50
C LYS A 5 6.31 -7.74 -2.05
N GLU A 6 6.55 -6.84 -1.10
CA GLU A 6 6.61 -7.20 0.33
C GLU A 6 5.23 -7.57 0.86
N ILE A 7 4.19 -6.80 0.51
CA ILE A 7 2.80 -7.11 0.82
C ILE A 7 2.37 -8.44 0.20
N ARG A 8 2.82 -8.74 -1.04
CA ARG A 8 2.55 -10.03 -1.70
C ARG A 8 3.17 -11.20 -0.95
N ALA A 9 4.42 -11.08 -0.53
CA ALA A 9 5.13 -12.11 0.22
C ALA A 9 4.46 -12.36 1.57
N TRP A 10 4.12 -11.28 2.30
CA TRP A 10 3.38 -11.35 3.55
C TRP A 10 1.99 -11.96 3.38
N LEU A 11 1.22 -11.57 2.35
CA LEU A 11 -0.09 -12.15 2.05
C LEU A 11 -0.02 -13.66 1.83
N GLY A 12 1.02 -14.15 1.15
CA GLY A 12 1.22 -15.57 0.91
C GLY A 12 1.42 -16.36 2.19
N ASP A 13 2.26 -15.86 3.09
CA ASP A 13 2.51 -16.46 4.39
C ASP A 13 1.27 -16.40 5.29
N GLU A 14 0.57 -15.27 5.26
CA GLU A 14 -0.57 -15.05 6.16
C GLU A 14 -1.84 -15.79 5.73
N LEU A 15 -2.04 -16.01 4.42
CA LEU A 15 -3.12 -16.86 3.91
C LEU A 15 -2.93 -18.34 4.29
N ALA A 16 -1.68 -18.79 4.45
CA ALA A 16 -1.37 -20.15 4.87
C ALA A 16 -1.84 -20.40 6.31
N HIS A 17 -1.75 -19.39 7.19
CA HIS A 17 -2.06 -19.48 8.62
C HIS A 17 -3.42 -18.86 9.02
N ALA A 18 -4.08 -18.12 8.13
CA ALA A 18 -5.33 -17.42 8.44
C ALA A 18 -6.57 -18.32 8.46
N GLY A 19 -7.42 -18.11 9.47
CA GLY A 19 -8.79 -18.65 9.52
C GLY A 19 -9.74 -18.02 8.48
N PRO A 20 -10.94 -18.58 8.28
CA PRO A 20 -11.84 -18.23 7.16
C PRO A 20 -12.26 -16.76 7.10
N ARG A 21 -12.50 -16.12 8.26
CA ARG A 21 -12.85 -14.68 8.32
C ARG A 21 -11.68 -13.77 7.90
N ARG A 22 -10.45 -14.12 8.32
CA ARG A 22 -9.24 -13.37 7.99
C ARG A 22 -8.83 -13.59 6.54
N ARG A 23 -9.03 -14.80 5.99
CA ARG A 23 -8.84 -15.09 4.56
C ARG A 23 -9.68 -14.21 3.66
N ALA A 24 -10.95 -13.92 4.00
CA ALA A 24 -11.78 -13.02 3.21
C ALA A 24 -11.23 -11.58 3.17
N GLN A 25 -10.70 -11.09 4.29
CA GLN A 25 -10.06 -9.77 4.37
C GLN A 25 -8.74 -9.73 3.58
N LEU A 26 -7.91 -10.77 3.70
CA LEU A 26 -6.66 -10.91 2.96
C LEU A 26 -6.89 -11.08 1.46
N ALA A 27 -7.95 -11.80 1.04
CA ALA A 27 -8.33 -11.94 -0.37
C ALA A 27 -8.72 -10.59 -0.98
N LYS A 28 -9.43 -9.73 -0.24
CA LYS A 28 -9.76 -8.38 -0.69
C LYS A 28 -8.50 -7.53 -0.89
N LEU A 29 -7.54 -7.61 0.05
CA LEU A 29 -6.26 -6.94 -0.09
C LEU A 29 -5.46 -7.47 -1.29
N ALA A 30 -5.47 -8.78 -1.52
CA ALA A 30 -4.81 -9.39 -2.68
C ALA A 30 -5.42 -8.92 -4.01
N GLU A 31 -6.74 -8.74 -4.08
CA GLU A 31 -7.40 -8.18 -5.26
C GLU A 31 -6.99 -6.72 -5.49
N HIS A 32 -6.95 -5.91 -4.43
CA HIS A 32 -6.47 -4.53 -4.51
C HIS A 32 -5.00 -4.45 -4.96
N LEU A 33 -4.15 -5.35 -4.46
CA LEU A 33 -2.76 -5.49 -4.89
C LEU A 33 -2.66 -5.86 -6.37
N HIS A 34 -3.44 -6.84 -6.82
CA HIS A 34 -3.45 -7.25 -8.22
C HIS A 34 -3.91 -6.13 -9.16
N ARG A 35 -4.90 -5.32 -8.73
CA ARG A 35 -5.30 -4.12 -9.47
C ARG A 35 -4.20 -3.08 -9.50
N ALA A 36 -3.51 -2.84 -8.38
CA ALA A 36 -2.39 -1.91 -8.32
C ALA A 36 -1.21 -2.35 -9.21
N GLU A 37 -0.89 -3.65 -9.28
CA GLU A 37 0.14 -4.22 -10.17
C GLU A 37 -0.17 -4.00 -11.67
N ARG A 38 -1.45 -3.85 -12.06
CA ARG A 38 -1.85 -3.54 -13.44
C ARG A 38 -1.63 -2.08 -13.81
N HIS A 39 -1.46 -1.20 -12.83
CA HIS A 39 -1.14 0.20 -13.06
C HIS A 39 0.37 0.41 -13.04
N GLN A 40 0.86 1.38 -13.82
CA GLN A 40 2.26 1.75 -13.78
C GLN A 40 2.60 2.25 -12.37
N HIS A 41 3.67 1.69 -11.79
CA HIS A 41 4.22 2.16 -10.52
C HIS A 41 4.49 3.65 -10.57
N ALA A 42 4.33 4.34 -9.44
CA ALA A 42 4.58 5.78 -9.35
C ALA A 42 5.97 6.18 -9.87
N ASN A 43 6.97 5.30 -9.67
CA ASN A 43 8.35 5.55 -10.08
C ASN A 43 8.60 5.35 -11.58
N ALA A 44 7.70 4.68 -12.30
CA ALA A 44 7.72 4.56 -13.75
C ALA A 44 7.11 5.78 -14.46
N LEU A 45 6.41 6.65 -13.71
CA LEU A 45 5.72 7.81 -14.25
C LEU A 45 6.59 9.09 -14.12
N PRO A 46 6.43 10.06 -15.04
CA PRO A 46 7.18 11.32 -15.00
C PRO A 46 7.02 12.03 -13.66
N VAL A 47 8.12 12.59 -13.15
CA VAL A 47 8.12 13.42 -11.94
C VAL A 47 7.18 14.61 -12.15
N GLY A 48 6.28 14.88 -11.20
CA GLY A 48 5.32 15.98 -11.29
C GLY A 48 4.07 15.70 -12.15
N SER A 49 3.96 14.52 -12.77
CA SER A 49 2.72 14.14 -13.47
C SER A 49 1.59 13.84 -12.48
N PHE A 50 0.37 14.23 -12.83
CA PHE A 50 -0.83 13.91 -12.05
C PHE A 50 -1.03 12.40 -11.90
N GLN A 51 -0.68 11.63 -12.94
CA GLN A 51 -0.70 10.17 -12.93
C GLN A 51 0.24 9.59 -11.85
N ARG A 52 1.43 10.19 -11.66
CA ARG A 52 2.36 9.78 -10.60
C ARG A 52 1.80 10.06 -9.21
N GLN A 53 1.12 11.19 -9.02
CA GLN A 53 0.46 11.52 -7.76
C GLN A 53 -0.66 10.53 -7.44
N ILE A 54 -1.50 10.21 -8.43
CA ILE A 54 -2.53 9.17 -8.30
C ILE A 54 -1.91 7.82 -7.94
N ALA A 55 -0.88 7.38 -8.66
CA ALA A 55 -0.20 6.11 -8.38
C ALA A 55 0.36 6.05 -6.95
N ARG A 56 0.97 7.15 -6.46
CA ARG A 56 1.44 7.25 -5.06
C ARG A 56 0.30 7.14 -4.05
N ILE A 57 -0.84 7.77 -4.31
CA ILE A 57 -2.02 7.68 -3.43
C ILE A 57 -2.54 6.24 -3.37
N HIS A 58 -2.60 5.55 -4.51
CA HIS A 58 -3.03 4.15 -4.55
C HIS A 58 -2.05 3.22 -3.81
N GLU A 59 -0.75 3.37 -4.03
CA GLU A 59 0.29 2.61 -3.31
C GLU A 59 0.18 2.84 -1.79
N ARG A 60 -0.02 4.08 -1.35
CA ARG A 60 -0.19 4.42 0.08
C ARG A 60 -1.46 3.85 0.69
N LYS A 61 -2.59 3.90 -0.04
CA LYS A 61 -3.85 3.28 0.42
C LYS A 61 -3.67 1.78 0.62
N LEU A 62 -2.99 1.11 -0.31
CA LEU A 62 -2.71 -0.30 -0.22
C LEU A 62 -1.85 -0.64 1.01
N VAL A 63 -0.79 0.13 1.27
CA VAL A 63 0.05 -0.05 2.47
C VAL A 63 -0.76 0.18 3.74
N SER A 64 -1.59 1.23 3.79
CA SER A 64 -2.45 1.51 4.93
C SER A 64 -3.46 0.38 5.19
N GLU A 65 -4.11 -0.16 4.15
CA GLU A 65 -5.00 -1.31 4.27
C GLU A 65 -4.26 -2.56 4.78
N ALA A 66 -3.05 -2.81 4.29
CA ALA A 66 -2.21 -3.90 4.76
C ALA A 66 -1.85 -3.71 6.25
N MET A 67 -1.51 -2.49 6.67
CA MET A 67 -1.20 -2.17 8.07
C MET A 67 -2.36 -2.44 9.03
N HIS A 68 -3.59 -2.09 8.63
CA HIS A 68 -4.79 -2.41 9.41
C HIS A 68 -5.03 -3.92 9.58
N LEU A 69 -4.44 -4.74 8.69
CA LEU A 69 -4.53 -6.20 8.73
C LEU A 69 -3.33 -6.88 9.43
N GLY A 70 -2.39 -6.08 9.93
CA GLY A 70 -1.22 -6.55 10.69
C GLY A 70 0.11 -6.52 9.92
N PHE A 71 0.13 -6.01 8.69
CA PHE A 71 1.38 -5.81 7.96
C PHE A 71 2.20 -4.68 8.59
N HIS A 72 3.49 -4.91 8.79
CA HIS A 72 4.41 -3.91 9.32
C HIS A 72 5.38 -3.51 8.20
N PRO A 73 5.14 -2.39 7.50
CA PRO A 73 6.06 -1.90 6.48
C PRO A 73 7.41 -1.49 7.09
N PRO A 74 8.49 -1.47 6.30
CA PRO A 74 9.81 -1.01 6.76
C PRO A 74 9.77 0.43 7.29
N GLU A 75 10.57 0.74 8.32
CA GLU A 75 10.58 2.03 9.04
C GLU A 75 10.69 3.27 8.13
N GLU A 76 11.41 3.14 7.01
CA GLU A 76 11.63 4.22 6.06
C GLU A 76 10.33 4.66 5.37
N GLU A 77 9.43 3.72 5.11
CA GLU A 77 8.14 3.98 4.49
C GLU A 77 7.08 4.44 5.51
N LEU A 78 7.20 3.99 6.76
CA LEU A 78 6.42 4.51 7.89
C LEU A 78 6.66 6.01 8.10
N LYS A 79 7.91 6.48 7.96
CA LYS A 79 8.24 7.91 8.06
C LYS A 79 7.59 8.71 6.93
N GLU A 80 7.63 8.24 5.68
CA GLU A 80 6.95 8.91 4.56
C GLU A 80 5.43 8.96 4.71
N LEU A 81 4.82 7.86 5.19
CA LEU A 81 3.38 7.80 5.48
C LEU A 81 3.01 8.73 6.63
N GLY A 82 3.77 8.72 7.72
CA GLY A 82 3.56 9.59 8.89
C GLY A 82 3.68 11.07 8.54
N LEU A 83 4.66 11.45 7.72
CA LEU A 83 4.82 12.84 7.24
C LEU A 83 3.60 13.30 6.42
N HIS A 84 3.02 12.40 5.63
CA HIS A 84 1.90 12.73 4.75
C HIS A 84 0.55 12.70 5.46
N LEU A 85 0.34 11.78 6.41
CA LEU A 85 -0.85 11.79 7.29
C LEU A 85 -0.85 13.03 8.18
N ALA A 86 0.30 13.42 8.70
CA ALA A 86 0.46 14.70 9.41
C ALA A 86 0.15 15.87 8.47
N GLY A 87 0.67 15.86 7.23
CA GLY A 87 0.37 16.87 6.21
C GLY A 87 -1.12 16.99 5.86
N GLN A 88 -1.84 15.86 5.73
CA GLN A 88 -3.29 15.85 5.50
C GLN A 88 -4.08 16.34 6.73
N SER A 89 -3.65 15.97 7.95
CA SER A 89 -4.28 16.47 9.19
C SER A 89 -4.05 17.97 9.43
N LEU A 90 -2.97 18.52 8.86
CA LEU A 90 -2.65 19.95 8.88
C LEU A 90 -3.32 20.75 7.74
N GLY A 91 -4.19 20.12 6.92
CA GLY A 91 -4.86 20.80 5.81
C GLY A 91 -3.93 21.21 4.66
N LEU A 92 -2.69 20.73 4.66
CA LEU A 92 -1.73 20.98 3.58
C LEU A 92 -1.94 19.93 2.49
N SER A 93 -2.91 20.18 1.62
CA SER A 93 -2.95 19.57 0.29
C SER A 93 -1.71 20.02 -0.48
N LEU A 94 -0.70 19.17 -0.56
CA LEU A 94 0.42 19.24 -1.52
C LEU A 94 0.29 18.12 -2.54
#